data_AF-A0ABD0RKL7-F1
#
_entry.id   AF-A0ABD0RKL7-F1
#
_cell.length_a   1.000
_cell.length_b   1.000
_cell.length_c   1.000
_cell.angle_alpha   90.00
_cell.angle_beta   90.00
_cell.angle_gamma   90.00
#
_symmetry.space_group_name_H-M   'P 1'
#
loop_
_entity.id
_entity.type
_entity.pdbx_description
1 polymer ?
#
loop_
_entity_poly.entity_id
_entity_poly.type
_entity_poly.pdbx_seq_one_letter_code
_entity_poly.pdbx_strand_id
1 'polypeptide(L)'
;ACDLTLDPNTANTQLVLSDENRKITFVEDHQPYTDHPERFVKDPQVLCVESLTGRCYWETEWKRRAEISVSYTGIDRKGGSDCEFGFNDKSWSLNCSDKEVSVCHNKNITVIPADRSSSNRAGV
;
A
#
# COMPACT_ATOMS: atom_id res chain seq x y z
N ALA A 1 -8.15 17.85 -1.53
CA ALA A 1 -7.82 16.45 -1.79
C ALA A 1 -6.54 16.42 -2.61
N CYS A 2 -5.70 15.42 -2.40
CA CYS A 2 -4.47 15.20 -3.16
C CYS A 2 -4.76 14.15 -4.23
N ASP A 3 -4.36 14.43 -5.46
CA ASP A 3 -4.37 13.43 -6.52
C ASP A 3 -3.08 12.61 -6.41
N LEU A 4 -3.23 11.30 -6.26
CA LEU A 4 -2.14 10.35 -6.12
C LEU A 4 -2.09 9.44 -7.33
N THR A 5 -0.87 9.17 -7.81
CA THR A 5 -0.61 8.31 -8.95
C THR A 5 0.36 7.23 -8.56
N LEU A 6 0.01 5.97 -8.81
CA LEU A 6 0.84 4.82 -8.47
C LEU A 6 2.07 4.78 -9.38
N ASP A 7 3.26 4.58 -8.81
CA ASP A 7 4.52 4.53 -9.55
C ASP A 7 4.81 3.11 -10.07
N PRO A 8 4.74 2.88 -11.40
CA PRO A 8 5.04 1.57 -12.00
C PRO A 8 6.49 1.11 -11.77
N ASN A 9 7.42 2.02 -11.45
CA ASN A 9 8.81 1.67 -11.15
C ASN A 9 8.98 1.07 -9.75
N THR A 10 8.03 1.33 -8.86
CA THR A 10 8.02 0.76 -7.49
C THR A 10 7.18 -0.50 -7.41
N ALA A 11 6.13 -0.61 -8.24
CA ALA A 11 5.16 -1.70 -8.19
C ALA A 11 5.79 -3.09 -8.26
N ASN A 12 5.46 -3.95 -7.29
CA ASN A 12 5.81 -5.36 -7.36
C ASN A 12 5.21 -6.02 -8.62
N THR A 13 5.88 -7.06 -9.13
CA THR A 13 5.46 -7.75 -10.35
C THR A 13 4.15 -8.53 -10.22
N GLN A 14 3.63 -8.77 -9.03
CA GLN A 14 2.30 -9.38 -8.82
C GLN A 14 1.16 -8.34 -8.75
N LEU A 15 1.44 -7.08 -9.07
CA LEU A 15 0.43 -6.03 -9.16
C LEU A 15 0.21 -5.62 -10.60
N VAL A 16 -1.05 -5.46 -10.99
CA VAL A 16 -1.45 -4.81 -12.25
C VAL A 16 -1.94 -3.41 -11.92
N LEU A 17 -1.27 -2.42 -12.49
CA LEU A 17 -1.71 -1.03 -12.48
C LEU A 17 -2.63 -0.75 -13.67
N SER A 18 -3.75 -0.08 -13.41
CA SER A 18 -4.77 0.25 -14.41
C SER A 18 -5.41 1.59 -14.08
N ASP A 19 -6.32 2.06 -14.96
CA ASP A 19 -7.04 3.32 -14.78
C ASP A 19 -6.09 4.50 -14.57
N GLU A 20 -5.18 4.71 -15.54
CA GLU A 20 -4.15 5.75 -15.47
C GLU A 20 -3.28 5.67 -14.20
N ASN A 21 -2.97 4.43 -13.78
CA ASN A 21 -2.24 4.13 -12.55
C ASN A 21 -2.94 4.64 -11.27
N ARG A 22 -4.27 4.60 -11.24
CA ARG A 22 -5.07 4.92 -10.04
C ARG A 22 -5.68 3.68 -9.39
N LYS A 23 -5.59 2.53 -10.05
CA LYS A 23 -6.15 1.27 -9.57
C LYS A 23 -5.11 0.15 -9.55
N ILE A 24 -5.08 -0.58 -8.43
CA ILE A 24 -4.25 -1.77 -8.21
C ILE A 24 -5.13 -3.01 -8.26
N THR A 25 -4.66 -4.05 -8.93
CA THR A 25 -5.22 -5.41 -8.81
C THR A 25 -4.08 -6.39 -8.53
N PHE A 26 -4.23 -7.19 -7.47
CA PHE A 26 -3.32 -8.31 -7.21
C PHE A 26 -3.61 -9.47 -8.18
N VAL A 27 -2.55 -10.09 -8.69
CA VAL A 27 -2.58 -11.26 -9.57
C VAL A 27 -1.52 -12.26 -9.13
N GLU A 28 -1.75 -13.55 -9.37
CA GLU A 28 -0.78 -14.60 -9.01
C GLU A 28 0.44 -14.56 -9.95
N ASP A 29 0.20 -14.33 -11.25
CA ASP A 29 1.23 -14.30 -12.28
C ASP A 29 2.07 -13.01 -12.21
N HIS A 30 3.38 -13.16 -12.40
CA HIS A 30 4.28 -12.02 -12.48
C HIS A 30 4.13 -11.28 -13.82
N GLN A 31 3.84 -9.98 -13.71
CA GLN A 31 3.72 -9.05 -14.82
C GLN A 31 5.10 -8.70 -15.38
N PRO A 32 5.20 -8.39 -16.70
CA PRO A 32 6.46 -8.16 -17.40
C PRO A 32 7.03 -6.76 -17.13
N TYR A 33 7.07 -6.33 -15.87
CA TYR A 33 7.72 -5.08 -15.51
C TYR A 33 9.23 -5.21 -15.63
N THR A 34 9.86 -4.22 -16.27
CA THR A 34 11.32 -4.15 -16.35
C THR A 34 11.94 -4.01 -14.96
N ASP A 35 13.06 -4.68 -14.74
CA ASP A 35 13.81 -4.55 -13.48
C ASP A 35 14.14 -3.09 -13.18
N HIS A 36 13.94 -2.71 -11.92
CA HIS A 36 14.19 -1.34 -11.45
C HIS A 36 14.69 -1.35 -10.01
N PRO A 37 15.69 -0.52 -9.64
CA PRO A 37 16.23 -0.46 -8.27
C PRO A 37 15.14 -0.14 -7.24
N GLU A 38 14.19 0.70 -7.63
CA GLU A 38 13.09 1.15 -6.75
C GLU A 38 11.94 0.13 -6.63
N ARG A 39 11.99 -1.00 -7.34
CA ARG A 39 10.91 -2.00 -7.36
C ARG A 39 10.88 -2.86 -6.10
N PHE A 40 9.70 -3.03 -5.50
CA PHE A 40 9.46 -4.02 -4.46
C PHE A 40 9.54 -5.43 -5.05
N VAL A 41 10.41 -6.27 -4.48
CA VAL A 41 10.65 -7.63 -5.00
C VAL A 41 9.87 -8.68 -4.23
N LYS A 42 9.80 -8.55 -2.90
CA LYS A 42 9.30 -9.61 -2.02
C LYS A 42 7.78 -9.63 -1.88
N ASP A 43 7.19 -8.49 -1.56
CA ASP A 43 5.76 -8.38 -1.21
C ASP A 43 5.01 -7.50 -2.23
N PRO A 44 3.72 -7.76 -2.49
CA PRO A 44 2.92 -7.06 -3.50
C PRO A 44 2.57 -5.63 -3.07
N GLN A 45 3.54 -4.73 -3.22
CA GLN A 45 3.49 -3.34 -2.76
C GLN A 45 3.81 -2.35 -3.88
N VAL A 46 3.34 -1.11 -3.72
CA VAL A 46 3.58 0.00 -4.64
C VAL A 46 3.52 1.33 -3.87
N LEU A 47 4.35 2.29 -4.25
CA LEU A 47 4.29 3.67 -3.77
C LEU A 47 3.67 4.58 -4.82
N CYS A 48 3.16 5.74 -4.38
CA CYS A 48 2.79 6.81 -5.30
C CYS A 48 4.01 7.62 -5.72
N VAL A 49 3.91 8.29 -6.87
CA VAL A 49 4.96 9.20 -7.39
C VAL A 49 5.10 10.41 -6.47
N GLU A 50 3.99 10.88 -5.92
CA GLU A 50 3.91 12.09 -5.13
C GLU A 50 4.47 11.90 -3.72
N SER A 51 5.39 12.80 -3.33
CA SER A 51 5.80 12.95 -1.94
C SER A 51 4.90 13.96 -1.24
N LEU A 52 4.24 13.53 -0.17
CA LEU A 52 3.31 14.37 0.58
C LEU A 52 4.05 15.18 1.65
N THR A 53 3.79 16.48 1.70
CA THR A 53 4.31 17.39 2.73
C THR A 53 3.19 18.26 3.29
N GLY A 54 3.21 18.52 4.60
CA GLY A 54 2.15 19.29 5.25
C GLY A 54 0.87 18.49 5.47
N ARG A 55 -0.30 19.11 5.23
CA ARG A 55 -1.62 18.48 5.39
C ARG A 55 -2.14 18.04 4.04
N CYS A 56 -2.34 16.73 3.89
CA CYS A 56 -2.86 16.10 2.69
C CYS A 56 -4.09 15.27 3.06
N TYR A 57 -4.99 15.09 2.10
CA TYR A 57 -6.16 14.22 2.27
C TYR A 57 -6.45 13.49 0.97
N TRP A 58 -6.66 12.19 1.04
CA TRP A 58 -7.04 11.36 -0.10
C TRP A 58 -7.95 10.22 0.33
N GLU A 59 -8.67 9.64 -0.63
CA GLU A 59 -9.57 8.53 -0.39
C GLU A 59 -9.28 7.41 -1.38
N THR A 60 -9.48 6.18 -0.94
CA THR A 60 -9.42 5.00 -1.81
C THR A 60 -10.58 4.07 -1.52
N GLU A 61 -11.02 3.39 -2.56
CA GLU A 61 -11.90 2.24 -2.43
C GLU A 61 -11.07 0.96 -2.43
N TRP A 62 -11.54 -0.07 -1.75
CA TRP A 62 -10.90 -1.38 -1.69
C TRP A 62 -11.92 -2.51 -1.82
N LYS A 63 -11.47 -3.75 -1.98
CA LYS A 63 -12.36 -4.91 -2.06
C LYS A 63 -11.68 -6.15 -1.50
N ARG A 64 -12.37 -6.91 -0.63
CA ARG A 64 -11.91 -8.12 0.06
C ARG A 64 -10.77 -7.92 1.05
N ARG A 65 -9.61 -7.48 0.57
CA ARG A 65 -8.43 -7.19 1.37
C ARG A 65 -7.57 -6.14 0.66
N ALA A 66 -7.12 -5.14 1.41
CA ALA A 66 -6.16 -4.16 0.94
C ALA A 66 -5.36 -3.60 2.12
N GLU A 67 -4.14 -3.15 1.85
CA GLU A 67 -3.27 -2.49 2.82
C GLU A 67 -3.01 -1.09 2.31
N ILE A 68 -3.41 -0.10 3.11
CA ILE A 68 -3.43 1.32 2.72
C ILE A 68 -2.38 2.00 3.57
N SER A 69 -1.28 2.40 2.95
CA SER A 69 -0.06 2.75 3.67
C SER A 69 0.46 4.13 3.35
N VAL A 70 1.14 4.71 4.33
CA VAL A 70 2.05 5.85 4.15
C VAL A 70 3.45 5.41 4.56
N SER A 71 4.45 5.86 3.81
CA SER A 71 5.84 5.43 4.01
C SER A 71 6.83 6.52 3.63
N TYR A 72 7.97 6.54 4.30
CA TYR A 72 9.13 7.27 3.81
C TYR A 72 9.75 6.55 2.61
N THR A 73 10.24 7.32 1.63
CA THR A 73 10.86 6.80 0.40
C THR A 73 12.06 5.89 0.65
N GLY A 74 12.72 6.02 1.81
CA GLY A 74 13.86 5.20 2.23
C GLY A 74 13.51 3.82 2.81
N ILE A 75 12.29 3.34 2.65
CA ILE A 75 11.91 1.94 2.98
C ILE A 75 12.72 0.94 2.13
N ASP A 76 13.05 -0.22 2.71
CA ASP A 76 13.69 -1.30 1.96
C ASP A 76 12.70 -1.92 0.97
N ARG A 77 13.20 -2.35 -0.19
CA ARG A 77 12.40 -2.86 -1.32
C ARG A 77 12.87 -4.21 -1.82
N LYS A 78 14.06 -4.67 -1.41
CA LYS A 78 14.71 -5.86 -1.98
C LYS A 78 14.60 -7.10 -1.09
N GLY A 79 14.23 -6.97 0.18
CA GLY A 79 13.92 -8.13 1.03
C GLY A 79 14.03 -7.82 2.52
N GLY A 80 14.05 -8.89 3.34
CA GLY A 80 14.07 -8.78 4.80
C GLY A 80 12.69 -8.69 5.43
N SER A 81 12.64 -8.52 6.75
CA SER A 81 11.38 -8.29 7.48
C SER A 81 10.88 -6.85 7.37
N ASP A 82 11.74 -5.93 6.94
CA ASP A 82 11.52 -4.50 7.07
C ASP A 82 11.10 -3.85 5.73
N CYS A 83 10.87 -4.66 4.68
CA CYS A 83 10.41 -4.21 3.37
C CYS A 83 8.88 -4.16 3.23
N GLU A 84 8.15 -4.79 4.14
CA GLU A 84 6.67 -4.80 4.17
C GLU A 84 6.14 -3.59 4.94
N PHE A 85 5.14 -2.90 4.41
CA PHE A 85 4.54 -1.74 5.05
C PHE A 85 3.97 -2.08 6.44
N GLY A 86 4.25 -1.22 7.41
CA GLY A 86 3.91 -1.44 8.82
C GLY A 86 4.87 -2.36 9.57
N PHE A 87 5.69 -3.17 8.90
CA PHE A 87 6.68 -4.07 9.54
C PHE A 87 8.07 -3.42 9.69
N ASN A 88 8.12 -2.10 9.66
CA ASN A 88 9.33 -1.28 9.84
C ASN A 88 8.96 0.04 10.54
N ASP A 89 9.98 0.81 10.92
CA ASP A 89 9.86 2.12 11.56
C ASP A 89 9.63 3.27 10.57
N LYS A 90 9.57 2.98 9.25
CA LYS A 90 9.43 3.97 8.18
C LYS A 90 8.03 4.05 7.57
N SER A 91 7.11 3.19 8.00
CA SER A 91 5.79 3.07 7.40
C SER A 91 4.70 2.78 8.42
N TRP A 92 3.48 3.18 8.06
CA TRP A 92 2.24 2.93 8.77
C TRP A 92 1.24 2.36 7.78
N SER A 93 0.58 1.27 8.15
CA SER A 93 -0.39 0.59 7.28
C SER A 93 -1.74 0.45 7.99
N LEU A 94 -2.82 0.74 7.26
CA LEU A 94 -4.18 0.35 7.58
C LEU A 94 -4.51 -0.92 6.79
N ASN A 95 -4.65 -2.03 7.50
CA ASN A 95 -5.02 -3.32 6.92
C ASN A 95 -6.54 -3.45 6.94
N CYS A 96 -7.14 -3.43 5.75
CA CYS A 96 -8.57 -3.58 5.56
C CYS A 96 -8.89 -4.99 5.07
N SER A 97 -9.86 -5.65 5.69
CA SER A 97 -10.42 -6.91 5.21
C SER A 97 -11.93 -6.99 5.47
N ASP A 98 -12.61 -7.93 4.83
CA ASP A 98 -14.03 -8.20 5.08
C ASP A 98 -14.34 -8.60 6.54
N LYS A 99 -13.33 -9.02 7.32
CA LYS A 99 -13.48 -9.54 8.68
C LYS A 99 -13.10 -8.53 9.76
N GLU A 100 -12.00 -7.83 9.54
CA GLU A 100 -11.39 -6.94 10.51
C GLU A 100 -10.61 -5.82 9.84
N VAL A 101 -10.46 -4.73 10.59
CA VAL A 101 -9.57 -3.62 10.27
C VAL A 101 -8.51 -3.55 11.35
N SER A 102 -7.24 -3.41 10.98
CA SER A 102 -6.15 -3.21 11.92
C SER A 102 -5.18 -2.15 11.41
N VAL A 103 -4.42 -1.56 12.32
CA VAL A 103 -3.29 -0.69 11.98
C VAL A 103 -1.99 -1.38 12.37
N CYS A 104 -0.95 -1.20 11.55
CA CYS A 104 0.36 -1.78 11.76
C CYS A 104 1.45 -0.69 11.65
N HIS A 105 2.36 -0.66 12.63
CA HIS A 105 3.58 0.15 12.59
C HIS A 105 4.68 -0.52 13.42
N ASN A 106 5.89 -0.57 12.86
CA ASN A 106 7.05 -1.23 13.47
C ASN A 106 6.72 -2.62 14.05
N LYS A 107 6.01 -3.46 13.26
CA LYS A 107 5.59 -4.82 13.61
C LYS A 107 4.57 -4.91 14.77
N ASN A 108 4.07 -3.76 15.25
CA ASN A 108 3.00 -3.71 16.24
C ASN A 108 1.66 -3.57 15.52
N ILE A 109 0.81 -4.58 15.70
CA ILE A 109 -0.52 -4.64 15.10
C ILE A 109 -1.55 -4.30 16.19
N THR A 110 -2.43 -3.35 15.89
CA THR A 110 -3.58 -3.01 16.72
C THR A 110 -4.85 -3.22 15.92
N VAL A 111 -5.68 -4.17 16.34
CA VAL A 111 -7.01 -4.37 15.76
C VAL A 111 -7.91 -3.21 16.16
N ILE A 112 -8.56 -2.58 15.19
CA ILE A 112 -9.52 -1.52 15.43
C ILE A 112 -10.87 -2.18 15.73
N PRO A 113 -11.44 -1.98 16.93
CA PRO A 113 -12.79 -2.42 17.24
C PRO A 113 -13.76 -1.57 16.42
N ALA A 114 -14.22 -2.10 15.28
CA ALA A 114 -15.19 -1.42 14.43
C ALA A 114 -16.55 -2.09 14.55
N ASP A 115 -17.59 -1.31 14.87
CA ASP A 115 -18.95 -1.66 14.48
C ASP A 115 -18.95 -1.70 12.95
N ARG A 116 -19.32 -2.86 12.38
CA ARG A 116 -19.15 -3.17 10.96
C ARG A 116 -19.65 -2.03 10.06
N SER A 117 -18.74 -1.18 9.62
CA SER A 117 -19.01 -0.25 8.54
C SER A 117 -19.06 -1.07 7.27
N SER A 118 -20.19 -1.03 6.56
CA SER A 118 -20.33 -1.61 5.22
C SER A 118 -19.55 -0.82 4.15
N SER A 119 -18.72 0.14 4.56
CA SER A 119 -17.95 0.98 3.66
C SER A 119 -16.63 0.33 3.30
N ASN A 120 -16.43 0.13 2.00
CA ASN A 120 -15.15 -0.26 1.44
C ASN A 120 -14.30 0.95 1.01
N ARG A 121 -14.51 2.10 1.67
CA ARG A 121 -13.81 3.35 1.40
C ARG A 121 -13.04 3.79 2.64
N ALA A 122 -11.76 4.10 2.46
CA ALA A 122 -10.91 4.66 3.50
C ALA A 122 -10.46 6.07 3.08
N GLY A 123 -10.49 7.01 4.03
CA GLY A 123 -9.90 8.33 3.89
C GLY A 123 -8.68 8.46 4.80
N VAL A 124 -7.61 9.05 4.27
CA VAL A 124 -6.32 9.28 4.96
C VAL A 124 -6.01 10.77 4.96
#